data_AF-A0A3A4PSY5-F1
#
_entry.id   AF-A0A3A4PSY5-F1
#
_cell.length_a   1.000
_cell.length_b   1.000
_cell.length_c   1.000
_cell.angle_alpha   90.00
_cell.angle_beta   90.00
_cell.angle_gamma   90.00
#
_symmetry.space_group_name_H-M   'P 1'
#
loop_
_entity.id
_entity.type
_entity.pdbx_description
1 polymer ?
#
loop_
_entity_poly.entity_id
_entity_poly.type
_entity_poly.pdbx_seq_one_letter_code
_entity_poly.pdbx_strand_id
1 'polypeptide(L)'
;MSGSSADTVTQLARAFLEPANSTHRQYEALRAYFVDGYSAEEVADRFGYTPGSFRVMCTRFRQNPGREFFLPTRRGPGTAPKRDKLTERVVELRKRNLSIYDISRELSEEGKRIAPSSVHEILKAEGFSRLPRRADDERPGLVRPTAGDAADRGKLDLAPRRFRTQAGGLFLFLPMIARLPFDEMMNEVGLPGTVMVPAGCAMRALLALKLWGVARTSHVMSHVLDEGLLLFAGLNVIPKRSFLTEYSCRVDPRSYPELSKRWFDAARKLGLGTGSSFDLDFHTIPFHGADALVEKHYVSKRSRRQKGILAFLAHDSEERVFCYANGTLRKENRDAEVIRFAEFWRQRTGHFPGELIFDSKLTTYPHLSELTGMGIPFVTLRRRSAKMLAEIASEPPGTWRRIELSNVARAYRTPRIIDRKVTLKGYEGPIRQITIADLGHEEPTLLITNQMRTSPVKLVTRYAQRMVIENQIADGIDFFHMDALSSAVAMKVDMDLQLTLMANSLYRLLGERVGNGYEMAKSRHIFRDLVDAAARITINDDEILVRFHKRAHNPLLIAAGFAEEKVPVPWLGGKTLRLIF
;
A
#
# COMPACT_ATOMS: atom_id res chain seq x y z
N MET A 1 1.14 -61.42 58.87
CA MET A 1 0.27 -61.14 60.03
C MET A 1 -0.50 -59.86 59.73
N SER A 2 -1.84 -59.95 59.75
CA SER A 2 -2.82 -58.90 60.09
C SER A 2 -2.57 -57.45 59.60
N GLY A 3 -3.43 -56.79 58.83
CA GLY A 3 -4.81 -57.07 58.45
C GLY A 3 -5.45 -55.86 57.75
N SER A 4 -6.48 -56.15 56.95
CA SER A 4 -7.71 -55.38 56.74
C SER A 4 -7.73 -53.87 57.06
N SER A 5 -7.80 -53.04 56.01
CA SER A 5 -8.76 -51.90 55.95
C SER A 5 -9.02 -51.43 54.50
N ALA A 6 -9.47 -52.35 53.65
CA ALA A 6 -10.44 -51.95 52.63
C ALA A 6 -11.76 -51.66 53.37
N ASP A 7 -12.51 -50.67 52.91
CA ASP A 7 -13.78 -50.16 53.46
C ASP A 7 -13.70 -49.30 54.74
N THR A 8 -13.41 -48.01 54.54
CA THR A 8 -14.00 -46.97 55.39
C THR A 8 -14.23 -45.67 54.61
N VAL A 9 -14.73 -45.78 53.37
CA VAL A 9 -15.50 -44.66 52.80
C VAL A 9 -16.90 -44.81 53.41
N THR A 10 -17.19 -44.04 54.45
CA THR A 10 -18.51 -43.95 55.07
C THR A 10 -19.57 -43.77 53.99
N GLN A 11 -20.79 -44.30 54.18
CA GLN A 11 -21.89 -44.21 53.20
C GLN A 11 -22.15 -42.76 52.71
N LEU A 12 -21.84 -41.77 53.57
CA LEU A 12 -21.92 -40.34 53.28
C LEU A 12 -20.77 -39.80 52.40
N ALA A 13 -19.56 -40.37 52.47
CA ALA A 13 -18.42 -39.92 51.66
C ALA A 13 -18.60 -40.29 50.17
N ARG A 14 -19.31 -41.38 49.85
CA ARG A 14 -19.67 -41.73 48.47
C ARG A 14 -20.53 -40.65 47.79
N ALA A 15 -21.35 -39.92 48.54
CA ALA A 15 -22.17 -38.84 48.00
C ALA A 15 -21.36 -37.68 47.39
N PHE A 16 -20.10 -37.51 47.81
CA PHE A 16 -19.18 -36.50 47.28
C PHE A 16 -18.23 -37.06 46.22
N LEU A 17 -17.95 -38.35 46.25
CA LEU A 17 -17.04 -39.01 45.28
C LEU A 17 -17.76 -39.44 44.00
N GLU A 18 -19.09 -39.62 44.06
CA GLU A 18 -19.92 -40.02 42.92
C GLU A 18 -20.86 -38.88 42.52
N PRO A 19 -20.54 -38.10 41.47
CA PRO A 19 -21.33 -36.93 41.11
C PRO A 19 -22.70 -37.30 40.54
N ALA A 20 -23.77 -36.90 41.25
CA ALA A 20 -25.16 -37.18 40.89
C ALA A 20 -25.64 -36.61 39.53
N ASN A 21 -24.97 -35.58 39.00
CA ASN A 21 -25.30 -34.99 37.70
C ASN A 21 -24.08 -34.31 37.04
N SER A 22 -24.25 -33.82 35.81
CA SER A 22 -23.16 -33.22 35.04
C SER A 22 -22.59 -31.94 35.66
N THR A 23 -23.40 -31.14 36.35
CA THR A 23 -22.94 -29.91 37.01
C THR A 23 -22.19 -30.19 38.30
N HIS A 24 -22.60 -31.22 39.06
CA HIS A 24 -21.85 -31.74 40.21
C HIS A 24 -20.48 -32.27 39.77
N ARG A 25 -20.41 -33.02 38.67
CA ARG A 25 -19.13 -33.48 38.10
C ARG A 25 -18.23 -32.33 37.67
N GLN A 26 -18.80 -31.25 37.13
CA GLN A 26 -18.03 -30.05 36.76
C GLN A 26 -17.47 -29.34 38.00
N TYR A 27 -18.24 -29.28 39.09
CA TYR A 27 -17.79 -28.71 40.35
C TYR A 27 -16.59 -29.48 40.92
N GLU A 28 -16.71 -30.81 41.05
CA GLU A 28 -15.61 -31.64 41.59
C GLU A 28 -14.36 -31.60 40.70
N ALA A 29 -14.51 -31.56 39.37
CA ALA A 29 -13.37 -31.38 38.46
C ALA A 29 -12.68 -30.01 38.64
N LEU A 30 -13.46 -28.93 38.76
CA LEU A 30 -12.89 -27.60 38.99
C LEU A 30 -12.22 -27.50 40.37
N ARG A 31 -12.82 -28.11 41.40
CA ARG A 31 -12.25 -28.18 42.74
C ARG A 31 -10.93 -28.97 42.77
N ALA A 32 -10.89 -30.12 42.11
CA ALA A 32 -9.67 -30.93 42.00
C ALA A 32 -8.50 -30.14 41.37
N TYR A 33 -8.79 -29.28 40.40
CA TYR A 33 -7.78 -28.43 39.75
C TYR A 33 -7.40 -27.18 40.57
N PHE A 34 -8.39 -26.44 41.09
CA PHE A 34 -8.14 -25.14 41.75
C PHE A 34 -7.81 -25.24 43.23
N VAL A 35 -8.26 -26.29 43.91
CA VAL A 35 -8.08 -26.49 45.36
C VAL A 35 -7.11 -27.63 45.63
N ASP A 36 -7.31 -28.78 45.01
CA ASP A 36 -6.52 -29.98 45.31
C ASP A 36 -5.20 -30.07 44.52
N GLY A 37 -4.96 -29.13 43.59
CA GLY A 37 -3.66 -28.93 42.93
C GLY A 37 -3.31 -29.92 41.82
N TYR A 38 -4.25 -30.75 41.35
CA TYR A 38 -4.01 -31.67 40.25
C TYR A 38 -3.80 -30.95 38.91
N SER A 39 -3.05 -31.56 37.99
CA SER A 39 -2.85 -31.00 36.66
C SER A 39 -4.13 -31.06 35.81
N ALA A 40 -4.22 -30.18 34.82
CA ALA A 40 -5.39 -30.14 33.92
C ALA A 40 -5.57 -31.43 33.10
N GLU A 41 -4.50 -32.21 32.89
CA GLU A 41 -4.53 -33.46 32.15
C GLU A 41 -5.04 -34.60 33.03
N GLU A 42 -4.57 -34.69 34.28
CA GLU A 42 -5.04 -35.68 35.26
C GLU A 42 -6.52 -35.48 35.61
N VAL A 43 -6.95 -34.23 35.78
CA VAL A 43 -8.37 -33.93 36.07
C VAL A 43 -9.25 -34.22 34.86
N ALA A 44 -8.77 -33.94 33.65
CA ALA A 44 -9.51 -34.25 32.44
C ALA A 44 -9.76 -35.76 32.32
N ASP A 45 -8.72 -36.58 32.52
CA ASP A 45 -8.83 -38.03 32.46
C ASP A 45 -9.73 -38.58 33.58
N ARG A 46 -9.53 -38.14 34.82
CA ARG A 46 -10.28 -38.60 36.01
C ARG A 46 -11.78 -38.35 35.94
N PHE A 47 -12.21 -37.25 35.30
CA PHE A 47 -13.63 -36.87 35.21
C PHE A 47 -14.24 -37.05 33.81
N GLY A 48 -13.51 -37.69 32.88
CA GLY A 48 -14.01 -38.04 31.55
C GLY A 48 -14.14 -36.85 30.58
N TYR A 49 -13.25 -35.88 30.68
CA TYR A 49 -13.12 -34.74 29.77
C TYR A 49 -11.89 -34.88 28.88
N THR A 50 -11.89 -34.22 27.72
CA THR A 50 -10.64 -34.03 26.96
C THR A 50 -9.86 -32.86 27.56
N PRO A 51 -8.51 -32.85 27.51
CA PRO A 51 -7.70 -31.75 28.04
C PRO A 51 -8.11 -30.38 27.49
N GLY A 52 -8.44 -30.32 26.20
CA GLY A 52 -8.94 -29.08 25.56
C GLY A 52 -10.28 -28.61 26.14
N SER A 53 -11.24 -29.53 26.31
CA SER A 53 -12.56 -29.20 26.87
C SER A 53 -12.47 -28.74 28.33
N PHE A 54 -11.58 -29.34 29.13
CA PHE A 54 -11.38 -28.95 30.52
C PHE A 54 -10.70 -27.57 30.64
N ARG A 55 -9.68 -27.28 29.81
CA ARG A 55 -9.06 -25.93 29.77
C ARG A 55 -10.08 -24.83 29.48
N VAL A 56 -11.01 -25.06 28.55
CA VAL A 56 -12.11 -24.12 28.26
C VAL A 56 -13.03 -23.96 29.48
N MET A 57 -13.32 -25.05 30.20
CA MET A 57 -14.12 -25.01 31.42
C MET A 57 -13.46 -24.16 32.51
N CYS A 58 -12.16 -24.32 32.75
CA CYS A 58 -11.40 -23.49 33.69
C CYS A 58 -11.43 -22.00 33.29
N THR A 59 -11.26 -21.69 32.00
CA THR A 59 -11.33 -20.31 31.51
C THR A 59 -12.71 -19.69 31.73
N ARG A 60 -13.79 -20.43 31.42
CA ARG A 60 -15.16 -19.96 31.66
C ARG A 60 -15.45 -19.74 33.14
N PHE A 61 -14.93 -20.61 34.02
CA PHE A 61 -15.10 -20.44 35.47
C PHE A 61 -14.37 -19.20 35.99
N ARG A 62 -13.14 -18.92 35.53
CA ARG A 62 -12.41 -17.68 35.90
C ARG A 62 -13.17 -16.40 35.49
N GLN A 63 -13.93 -16.46 34.39
CA GLN A 63 -14.75 -15.35 33.91
C GLN A 63 -16.09 -15.21 34.65
N ASN A 64 -16.56 -16.27 35.32
CA ASN A 64 -17.78 -16.25 36.13
C ASN A 64 -17.65 -17.17 37.37
N PRO A 65 -16.97 -16.70 38.43
CA PRO A 65 -16.76 -17.50 39.65
C PRO A 65 -18.05 -17.77 40.43
N GLY A 66 -19.08 -16.93 40.27
CA GLY A 66 -20.37 -17.05 40.96
C GLY A 66 -21.33 -18.07 40.34
N ARG A 67 -20.85 -18.98 39.49
CA ARG A 67 -21.68 -20.00 38.84
C ARG A 67 -22.25 -20.99 39.86
N GLU A 68 -23.57 -21.16 39.85
CA GLU A 68 -24.25 -22.17 40.67
C GLU A 68 -24.13 -23.58 40.05
N PHE A 69 -23.69 -24.57 40.85
CA PHE A 69 -23.47 -25.95 40.38
C PHE A 69 -24.54 -26.96 40.83
N PHE A 70 -25.24 -26.66 41.92
CA PHE A 70 -26.21 -27.58 42.55
C PHE A 70 -27.66 -27.20 42.25
N LEU A 71 -27.95 -26.90 40.97
CA LEU A 71 -29.32 -26.65 40.50
C LEU A 71 -29.93 -27.94 39.91
N PRO A 72 -31.25 -28.18 40.09
CA PRO A 72 -31.93 -29.28 39.42
C PRO A 72 -31.85 -29.09 37.91
N THR A 73 -31.40 -30.13 37.20
CA THR A 73 -31.38 -30.14 35.73
C THR A 73 -32.81 -30.02 35.21
N ARG A 74 -33.17 -28.85 34.66
CA ARG A 74 -34.43 -28.69 33.93
C ARG A 74 -34.41 -29.66 32.74
N ARG A 75 -35.13 -30.79 32.84
CA ARG A 75 -35.49 -31.61 31.69
C ARG A 75 -36.26 -30.70 30.73
N GLY A 76 -35.73 -30.52 29.51
CA GLY A 76 -36.44 -29.81 28.47
C GLY A 76 -37.80 -30.47 28.18
N PRO A 77 -38.78 -29.76 27.58
CA PRO A 77 -40.10 -30.30 27.33
C PRO A 77 -40.01 -31.57 26.44
N GLY A 78 -40.32 -32.72 27.03
CA GLY A 78 -40.39 -34.01 26.34
C GLY A 78 -41.71 -34.19 25.60
N THR A 79 -42.01 -33.30 24.65
CA THR A 79 -43.14 -33.46 23.73
C THR A 79 -42.72 -32.97 22.35
N ALA A 80 -42.72 -33.87 21.37
CA ALA A 80 -42.62 -33.49 19.96
C ALA A 80 -43.83 -32.59 19.62
N PRO A 81 -43.64 -31.35 19.17
CA PRO A 81 -44.77 -30.51 18.81
C PRO A 81 -45.40 -31.04 17.51
N LYS A 82 -46.73 -31.12 17.51
CA LYS A 82 -47.56 -31.28 16.31
C LYS A 82 -47.05 -30.32 15.22
N ARG A 83 -46.80 -30.87 14.02
CA ARG A 83 -46.36 -30.19 12.78
C ARG A 83 -46.42 -28.67 12.87
N ASP A 84 -45.27 -28.08 13.13
CA ASP A 84 -45.11 -26.63 13.09
C ASP A 84 -45.34 -26.17 11.65
N LYS A 85 -46.17 -25.13 11.42
CA LYS A 85 -46.43 -24.56 10.08
C LYS A 85 -45.14 -24.17 9.37
N LEU A 86 -44.09 -23.95 10.15
CA LEU A 86 -42.74 -23.69 9.71
C LEU A 86 -42.07 -24.91 9.07
N THR A 87 -42.20 -26.09 9.68
CA THR A 87 -41.67 -27.36 9.14
C THR A 87 -42.32 -27.68 7.80
N GLU A 88 -43.63 -27.48 7.69
CA GLU A 88 -44.36 -27.68 6.42
C GLU A 88 -43.85 -26.74 5.33
N ARG A 89 -43.61 -25.45 5.66
CA ARG A 89 -43.04 -24.48 4.72
C ARG A 89 -41.61 -24.83 4.32
N VAL A 90 -40.76 -25.25 5.25
CA VAL A 90 -39.39 -25.71 4.97
C VAL A 90 -39.40 -26.91 4.01
N VAL A 91 -40.31 -27.86 4.20
CA VAL A 91 -40.49 -29.02 3.32
C VAL A 91 -41.01 -28.61 1.94
N GLU A 92 -41.95 -27.67 1.86
CA GLU A 92 -42.45 -27.13 0.59
C GLU A 92 -41.34 -26.44 -0.22
N LEU A 93 -40.57 -25.55 0.41
CA LEU A 93 -39.43 -24.89 -0.21
C LEU A 93 -38.34 -25.89 -0.61
N ARG A 94 -38.18 -26.96 0.17
CA ARG A 94 -37.28 -28.06 -0.19
C ARG A 94 -37.73 -28.84 -1.41
N LYS A 95 -39.03 -29.10 -1.56
CA LYS A 95 -39.63 -29.78 -2.73
C LYS A 95 -39.47 -28.97 -4.01
N ARG A 96 -39.38 -27.64 -3.91
CA ARG A 96 -38.97 -26.75 -5.02
C ARG A 96 -37.47 -26.83 -5.35
N ASN A 97 -36.76 -27.78 -4.75
CA ASN A 97 -35.32 -27.96 -4.88
C ASN A 97 -34.63 -26.63 -4.52
N LEU A 98 -34.70 -26.19 -3.26
CA LEU A 98 -33.96 -25.05 -2.74
C LEU A 98 -32.88 -25.51 -1.74
N SER A 99 -31.75 -24.80 -1.70
CA SER A 99 -30.68 -25.08 -0.73
C SER A 99 -31.06 -24.60 0.67
N ILE A 100 -30.36 -25.08 1.70
CA ILE A 100 -30.60 -24.64 3.09
C ILE A 100 -30.46 -23.11 3.26
N TYR A 101 -29.59 -22.48 2.46
CA TYR A 101 -29.40 -21.03 2.47
C TYR A 101 -30.53 -20.30 1.75
N ASP A 102 -31.05 -20.87 0.67
CA ASP A 102 -32.17 -20.28 -0.08
C ASP A 102 -33.47 -20.38 0.73
N ILE A 103 -33.73 -21.52 1.37
CA ILE A 103 -34.87 -21.71 2.26
C ILE A 103 -34.82 -20.73 3.44
N SER A 104 -33.65 -20.60 4.08
CA SER A 104 -33.43 -19.65 5.18
C SER A 104 -33.68 -18.19 4.76
N ARG A 105 -33.26 -17.82 3.53
CA ARG A 105 -33.47 -16.49 2.96
C ARG A 105 -34.93 -16.22 2.64
N GLU A 106 -35.61 -17.14 1.94
CA GLU A 106 -37.02 -17.00 1.54
C GLU A 106 -37.92 -16.93 2.78
N LEU A 107 -37.66 -17.75 3.80
CA LEU A 107 -38.34 -17.63 5.10
C LEU A 107 -38.06 -16.30 5.80
N SER A 108 -36.84 -15.76 5.67
CA SER A 108 -36.50 -14.45 6.25
C SER A 108 -37.20 -13.29 5.52
N GLU A 109 -37.38 -13.37 4.21
CA GLU A 109 -38.17 -12.43 3.41
C GLU A 109 -39.67 -12.50 3.78
N GLU A 110 -40.17 -13.69 4.14
CA GLU A 110 -41.50 -13.92 4.71
C GLU A 110 -41.63 -13.51 6.20
N GLY A 111 -40.60 -12.90 6.79
CA GLY A 111 -40.60 -12.44 8.19
C GLY A 111 -40.29 -13.52 9.24
N LYS A 112 -39.98 -14.75 8.83
CA LYS A 112 -39.62 -15.88 9.69
C LYS A 112 -38.10 -16.12 9.66
N ARG A 113 -37.35 -15.40 10.49
CA ARG A 113 -35.89 -15.51 10.56
C ARG A 113 -35.46 -16.85 11.15
N ILE A 114 -34.84 -17.68 10.31
CA ILE A 114 -34.31 -19.00 10.72
C ILE A 114 -32.91 -19.17 10.19
N ALA A 115 -32.01 -19.65 11.05
CA ALA A 115 -30.64 -19.96 10.66
C ALA A 115 -30.57 -21.16 9.70
N PRO A 116 -29.65 -21.17 8.72
CA PRO A 116 -29.47 -22.31 7.81
C PRO A 116 -29.22 -23.66 8.51
N SER A 117 -28.61 -23.64 9.70
CA SER A 117 -28.40 -24.82 10.55
C SER A 117 -29.72 -25.40 11.06
N SER A 118 -30.66 -24.57 11.49
CA SER A 118 -31.99 -25.00 11.95
C SER A 118 -32.83 -25.54 10.79
N VAL A 119 -32.72 -24.95 9.60
CA VAL A 119 -33.32 -25.51 8.38
C VAL A 119 -32.74 -26.90 8.08
N HIS A 120 -31.41 -27.08 8.24
CA HIS A 120 -30.78 -28.38 8.05
C HIS A 120 -31.28 -29.43 9.04
N GLU A 121 -31.43 -29.08 10.31
CA GLU A 121 -31.97 -29.98 11.35
C GLU A 121 -33.41 -30.40 11.05
N ILE A 122 -34.27 -29.45 10.65
CA ILE A 122 -35.66 -29.73 10.24
C ILE A 122 -35.68 -30.68 9.05
N LEU A 123 -34.89 -30.41 8.01
CA LEU A 123 -34.83 -31.26 6.82
C LEU A 123 -34.27 -32.66 7.10
N LYS A 124 -33.32 -32.77 8.03
CA LYS A 124 -32.76 -34.05 8.46
C LYS A 124 -33.78 -34.87 9.24
N ALA A 125 -34.57 -34.23 10.12
CA ALA A 125 -35.65 -34.89 10.85
C ALA A 125 -36.77 -35.39 9.90
N GLU A 126 -37.04 -34.66 8.82
CA GLU A 126 -38.00 -35.02 7.76
C GLU A 126 -37.43 -35.98 6.69
N GLY A 127 -36.20 -36.47 6.86
CA GLY A 127 -35.60 -37.49 5.99
C GLY A 127 -35.05 -37.01 4.65
N PHE A 128 -34.87 -35.70 4.44
CA PHE A 128 -34.28 -35.18 3.20
C PHE A 128 -32.76 -35.37 3.16
N SER A 129 -32.25 -35.96 2.08
CA SER A 129 -30.82 -36.06 1.81
C SER A 129 -30.20 -34.71 1.42
N ARG A 130 -28.88 -34.58 1.54
CA ARG A 130 -28.14 -33.36 1.13
C ARG A 130 -28.23 -33.22 -0.39
N LEU A 131 -28.47 -31.99 -0.88
CA LEU A 131 -28.43 -31.75 -2.32
C LEU A 131 -27.00 -31.84 -2.85
N PRO A 132 -26.80 -32.37 -4.07
CA PRO A 132 -25.54 -32.24 -4.77
C PRO A 132 -25.23 -30.75 -5.04
N ARG A 133 -23.94 -30.45 -5.22
CA ARG A 133 -23.51 -29.08 -5.56
C ARG A 133 -24.03 -28.74 -6.96
N ARG A 134 -24.86 -27.70 -7.05
CA ARG A 134 -25.32 -27.15 -8.34
C ARG A 134 -24.20 -26.47 -9.09
N ALA A 135 -24.25 -26.57 -10.42
CA ALA A 135 -23.50 -25.70 -11.30
C ALA A 135 -23.96 -24.23 -11.14
N ASP A 136 -23.13 -23.25 -11.52
CA ASP A 136 -23.37 -21.84 -11.20
C ASP A 136 -24.60 -21.24 -11.93
N ASP A 137 -25.00 -21.87 -13.04
CA ASP A 137 -26.14 -21.64 -13.92
C ASP A 137 -27.46 -22.24 -13.40
N GLU A 138 -27.42 -23.37 -12.68
CA GLU A 138 -28.59 -24.02 -12.07
C GLU A 138 -29.03 -23.38 -10.73
N ARG A 139 -28.26 -22.40 -10.24
CA ARG A 139 -28.58 -21.71 -8.99
C ARG A 139 -29.70 -20.69 -9.22
N PRO A 140 -30.61 -20.51 -8.25
CA PRO A 140 -31.68 -19.52 -8.36
C PRO A 140 -31.14 -18.15 -8.78
N GLY A 141 -31.93 -17.44 -9.59
CA GLY A 141 -31.68 -16.07 -10.02
C GLY A 141 -31.65 -15.14 -8.83
N LEU A 142 -30.49 -15.00 -8.21
CA LEU A 142 -30.24 -14.01 -7.17
C LEU A 142 -29.81 -12.71 -7.84
N VAL A 143 -30.07 -11.58 -7.20
CA VAL A 143 -29.39 -10.32 -7.55
C VAL A 143 -27.89 -10.56 -7.35
N ARG A 144 -27.16 -10.71 -8.45
CA ARG A 144 -25.70 -10.90 -8.47
C ARG A 144 -25.06 -9.66 -9.10
N PRO A 145 -23.85 -9.28 -8.67
CA PRO A 145 -23.06 -8.29 -9.40
C PRO A 145 -22.89 -8.74 -10.86
N THR A 146 -22.98 -7.80 -11.80
CA THR A 146 -22.73 -8.07 -13.22
C THR A 146 -21.34 -8.70 -13.37
N ALA A 147 -21.28 -9.89 -13.95
CA ALA A 147 -20.01 -10.55 -14.22
C ALA A 147 -19.35 -9.87 -15.42
N GLY A 148 -18.20 -9.21 -15.19
CA GLY A 148 -17.39 -8.70 -16.29
C GLY A 148 -16.69 -9.84 -17.04
N ASP A 149 -16.43 -9.62 -18.34
CA ASP A 149 -15.71 -10.56 -19.20
C ASP A 149 -14.27 -10.86 -18.71
N ALA A 150 -13.59 -11.77 -19.39
CA ALA A 150 -12.15 -11.95 -19.24
C ALA A 150 -11.41 -10.87 -20.04
N ALA A 151 -10.35 -10.30 -19.45
CA ALA A 151 -9.49 -9.34 -20.12
C ALA A 151 -8.70 -10.02 -21.24
N ASP A 152 -8.88 -9.51 -22.46
CA ASP A 152 -8.35 -10.07 -23.69
C ASP A 152 -8.20 -8.95 -24.73
N ARG A 153 -6.95 -8.71 -25.15
CA ARG A 153 -6.62 -7.77 -26.23
C ARG A 153 -7.29 -8.17 -27.54
N GLY A 154 -7.41 -9.47 -27.82
CA GLY A 154 -8.01 -9.99 -29.05
C GLY A 154 -9.53 -9.72 -29.15
N LYS A 155 -10.17 -9.36 -28.05
CA LYS A 155 -11.60 -9.01 -27.98
C LYS A 155 -11.85 -7.50 -27.90
N LEU A 156 -10.80 -6.68 -28.01
CA LEU A 156 -10.94 -5.23 -27.98
C LEU A 156 -11.79 -4.77 -29.19
N ASP A 157 -12.99 -4.28 -28.91
CA ASP A 157 -13.88 -3.75 -29.93
C ASP A 157 -13.61 -2.26 -30.20
N LEU A 158 -13.08 -2.01 -31.40
CA LEU A 158 -12.79 -0.68 -31.95
C LEU A 158 -13.76 -0.29 -33.08
N ALA A 159 -14.89 -0.98 -33.22
CA ALA A 159 -15.92 -0.61 -34.17
C ALA A 159 -16.55 0.74 -33.83
N PRO A 160 -17.16 1.44 -34.80
CA PRO A 160 -17.80 2.72 -34.57
C PRO A 160 -18.87 2.66 -33.48
N ARG A 161 -18.61 3.34 -32.35
CA ARG A 161 -19.48 3.30 -31.17
C ARG A 161 -19.27 4.49 -30.26
N ARG A 162 -20.22 4.71 -29.36
CA ARG A 162 -20.21 5.85 -28.43
C ARG A 162 -20.60 5.41 -27.03
N PHE A 163 -19.82 5.85 -26.04
CA PHE A 163 -20.07 5.54 -24.63
C PHE A 163 -19.59 6.68 -23.73
N ARG A 164 -19.92 6.60 -22.43
CA ARG A 164 -19.50 7.55 -21.40
C ARG A 164 -18.48 6.90 -20.48
N THR A 165 -17.56 7.68 -19.95
CA THR A 165 -16.56 7.26 -18.98
C THR A 165 -16.45 8.30 -17.86
N GLN A 166 -16.21 7.85 -16.64
CA GLN A 166 -15.80 8.72 -15.54
C GLN A 166 -14.31 9.04 -15.61
N ALA A 167 -13.50 8.16 -16.21
CA ALA A 167 -12.06 8.27 -16.32
C ALA A 167 -11.59 9.08 -17.56
N GLY A 168 -12.34 10.10 -17.95
CA GLY A 168 -12.06 10.91 -19.15
C GLY A 168 -10.72 11.64 -19.09
N GLY A 169 -10.31 12.14 -17.92
CA GLY A 169 -9.02 12.82 -17.78
C GLY A 169 -7.79 11.93 -17.94
N LEU A 170 -7.93 10.59 -17.93
CA LEU A 170 -6.81 9.70 -18.31
C LEU A 170 -6.33 9.95 -19.74
N PHE A 171 -7.23 10.38 -20.62
CA PHE A 171 -6.90 10.66 -22.02
C PHE A 171 -6.04 11.91 -22.20
N LEU A 172 -5.82 12.71 -21.15
CA LEU A 172 -4.81 13.78 -21.15
C LEU A 172 -3.37 13.24 -21.16
N PHE A 173 -3.16 12.02 -20.63
CA PHE A 173 -1.85 11.36 -20.61
C PHE A 173 -1.56 10.54 -21.87
N LEU A 174 -2.61 10.15 -22.59
CA LEU A 174 -2.52 9.27 -23.75
C LEU A 174 -1.63 9.83 -24.88
N PRO A 175 -1.70 11.14 -25.23
CA PRO A 175 -0.77 11.75 -26.19
C PRO A 175 0.71 11.55 -25.84
N MET A 176 1.06 11.66 -24.55
CA MET A 176 2.44 11.48 -24.08
C MET A 176 2.87 10.02 -24.16
N ILE A 177 2.03 9.10 -23.69
CA ILE A 177 2.36 7.67 -23.68
C ILE A 177 2.42 7.10 -25.11
N ALA A 178 1.55 7.55 -26.02
CA ALA A 178 1.51 7.08 -27.41
C ALA A 178 2.74 7.48 -28.23
N ARG A 179 3.47 8.53 -27.82
CA ARG A 179 4.75 8.93 -28.44
C ARG A 179 5.94 8.07 -28.00
N LEU A 180 5.76 7.27 -26.95
CA LEU A 180 6.81 6.39 -26.45
C LEU A 180 6.74 5.02 -27.13
N PRO A 181 7.88 4.33 -27.30
CA PRO A 181 7.91 2.91 -27.62
C PRO A 181 7.51 2.09 -26.38
N PHE A 182 6.30 2.31 -25.85
CA PHE A 182 5.88 1.80 -24.54
C PHE A 182 5.84 0.27 -24.51
N ASP A 183 5.23 -0.37 -25.51
CA ASP A 183 5.09 -1.82 -25.56
C ASP A 183 6.44 -2.51 -25.82
N GLU A 184 7.25 -1.95 -26.70
CA GLU A 184 8.62 -2.41 -26.97
C GLU A 184 9.45 -2.35 -25.68
N MET A 185 9.41 -1.23 -24.95
CA MET A 185 10.11 -1.08 -23.68
C MET A 185 9.73 -2.16 -22.67
N MET A 186 8.43 -2.47 -22.50
CA MET A 186 7.99 -3.52 -21.57
C MET A 186 8.49 -4.91 -22.00
N ASN A 187 8.51 -5.18 -23.30
CA ASN A 187 8.97 -6.45 -23.86
C ASN A 187 10.50 -6.61 -23.75
N GLU A 188 11.28 -5.57 -24.05
CA GLU A 188 12.74 -5.56 -23.97
C GLU A 188 13.24 -5.71 -22.53
N VAL A 189 12.51 -5.14 -21.57
CA VAL A 189 12.75 -5.34 -20.13
C VAL A 189 12.43 -6.77 -19.69
N GLY A 190 11.62 -7.51 -20.46
CA GLY A 190 11.21 -8.87 -20.14
C GLY A 190 10.06 -8.95 -19.13
N LEU A 191 9.16 -7.96 -19.12
CA LEU A 191 7.98 -8.02 -18.26
C LEU A 191 7.04 -9.18 -18.70
N PRO A 192 6.40 -9.88 -17.74
CA PRO A 192 5.56 -11.03 -18.04
C PRO A 192 4.31 -10.61 -18.82
N GLY A 193 3.85 -11.44 -19.74
CA GLY A 193 2.61 -11.22 -20.47
C GLY A 193 1.97 -12.54 -20.89
N THR A 194 0.69 -12.50 -21.22
CA THR A 194 -0.01 -13.62 -21.86
C THR A 194 -0.49 -13.19 -23.25
N VAL A 195 -0.94 -14.15 -24.06
CA VAL A 195 -1.57 -13.85 -25.36
C VAL A 195 -2.77 -12.92 -25.19
N MET A 196 -3.58 -13.15 -24.15
CA MET A 196 -4.76 -12.34 -23.83
C MET A 196 -4.40 -10.98 -23.25
N VAL A 197 -3.40 -10.92 -22.35
CA VAL A 197 -2.96 -9.68 -21.69
C VAL A 197 -1.45 -9.55 -21.83
N PRO A 198 -0.94 -8.96 -22.93
CA PRO A 198 0.48 -8.69 -23.10
C PRO A 198 1.02 -7.73 -22.03
N ALA A 199 2.34 -7.72 -21.85
CA ALA A 199 3.00 -6.90 -20.82
C ALA A 199 2.66 -5.41 -20.93
N GLY A 200 2.62 -4.86 -22.15
CA GLY A 200 2.21 -3.49 -22.42
C GLY A 200 0.78 -3.17 -21.94
N CYS A 201 -0.17 -4.06 -22.23
CA CYS A 201 -1.56 -3.93 -21.76
C CYS A 201 -1.65 -3.99 -20.23
N ALA A 202 -0.93 -4.92 -19.60
CA ALA A 202 -0.90 -5.04 -18.14
C ALA A 202 -0.31 -3.78 -17.48
N MET A 203 0.79 -3.26 -18.00
CA MET A 203 1.44 -2.05 -17.49
C MET A 203 0.58 -0.80 -17.71
N ARG A 204 -0.06 -0.64 -18.87
CA ARG A 204 -1.02 0.46 -19.07
C ARG A 204 -2.21 0.36 -18.13
N ALA A 205 -2.75 -0.85 -17.87
CA ALA A 205 -3.85 -1.02 -16.93
C ALA A 205 -3.45 -0.63 -15.50
N LEU A 206 -2.27 -1.07 -15.04
CA LEU A 206 -1.73 -0.70 -13.72
C LEU A 206 -1.46 0.81 -13.63
N LEU A 207 -0.85 1.39 -14.67
CA LEU A 207 -0.57 2.83 -14.75
C LEU A 207 -1.85 3.66 -14.79
N ALA A 208 -2.88 3.23 -15.52
CA ALA A 208 -4.18 3.89 -15.56
C ALA A 208 -4.80 3.99 -14.17
N LEU A 209 -4.78 2.90 -13.39
CA LEU A 209 -5.29 2.90 -12.01
C LEU A 209 -4.48 3.83 -11.11
N LYS A 210 -3.15 3.89 -11.29
CA LYS A 210 -2.27 4.79 -10.55
C LYS A 210 -2.54 6.26 -10.89
N LEU A 211 -2.66 6.58 -12.18
CA LEU A 211 -2.97 7.93 -12.68
C LEU A 211 -4.36 8.39 -12.24
N TRP A 212 -5.32 7.48 -12.19
CA TRP A 212 -6.68 7.74 -11.71
C TRP A 212 -6.78 7.91 -10.19
N GLY A 213 -5.69 7.66 -9.44
CA GLY A 213 -5.67 7.82 -7.99
C GLY A 213 -6.33 6.68 -7.21
N VAL A 214 -6.46 5.49 -7.83
CA VAL A 214 -7.00 4.31 -7.13
C VAL A 214 -5.99 3.83 -6.09
N ALA A 215 -6.37 3.91 -4.80
CA ALA A 215 -5.46 3.63 -3.70
C ALA A 215 -4.88 2.21 -3.66
N ARG A 216 -5.62 1.21 -4.16
CA ARG A 216 -5.15 -0.17 -4.26
C ARG A 216 -5.68 -0.80 -5.53
N THR A 217 -4.84 -1.55 -6.23
CA THR A 217 -5.25 -2.35 -7.40
C THR A 217 -6.40 -3.31 -7.06
N SER A 218 -6.56 -3.71 -5.80
CA SER A 218 -7.69 -4.52 -5.33
C SER A 218 -9.05 -3.82 -5.40
N HIS A 219 -9.09 -2.49 -5.44
CA HIS A 219 -10.32 -1.70 -5.54
C HIS A 219 -10.82 -1.54 -6.99
N VAL A 220 -10.11 -2.13 -7.97
CA VAL A 220 -10.49 -2.13 -9.38
C VAL A 220 -11.93 -2.58 -9.64
N MET A 221 -12.51 -3.40 -8.77
CA MET A 221 -13.87 -3.93 -8.95
C MET A 221 -14.93 -2.83 -8.99
N SER A 222 -14.70 -1.67 -8.37
CA SER A 222 -15.60 -0.51 -8.44
C SER A 222 -15.54 0.21 -9.81
N HIS A 223 -14.52 -0.08 -10.61
CA HIS A 223 -14.24 0.60 -11.88
C HIS A 223 -14.14 -0.36 -13.07
N VAL A 224 -14.36 -1.66 -12.87
CA VAL A 224 -14.15 -2.70 -13.89
C VAL A 224 -15.06 -2.56 -15.10
N LEU A 225 -16.19 -1.85 -14.95
CA LEU A 225 -17.16 -1.59 -16.01
C LEU A 225 -16.95 -0.23 -16.70
N ASP A 226 -15.97 0.57 -16.28
CA ASP A 226 -15.70 1.84 -16.95
C ASP A 226 -14.92 1.61 -18.25
N GLU A 227 -15.59 1.92 -19.37
CA GLU A 227 -15.05 1.68 -20.70
C GLU A 227 -13.86 2.57 -21.08
N GLY A 228 -13.66 3.69 -20.39
CA GLY A 228 -12.49 4.55 -20.62
C GLY A 228 -11.20 3.90 -20.11
N LEU A 229 -11.26 3.21 -18.97
CA LEU A 229 -10.11 2.51 -18.39
C LEU A 229 -9.64 1.36 -19.29
N LEU A 230 -10.56 0.53 -19.76
CA LEU A 230 -10.23 -0.60 -20.65
C LEU A 230 -9.69 -0.10 -22.00
N LEU A 231 -10.24 0.98 -22.54
CA LEU A 231 -9.76 1.56 -23.79
C LEU A 231 -8.36 2.14 -23.63
N PHE A 232 -8.09 2.85 -22.53
CA PHE A 232 -6.74 3.34 -22.21
C PHE A 232 -5.72 2.20 -22.17
N ALA A 233 -6.08 1.05 -21.56
CA ALA A 233 -5.21 -0.12 -21.48
C ALA A 233 -5.04 -0.87 -22.81
N GLY A 234 -5.97 -0.70 -23.76
CA GLY A 234 -6.03 -1.49 -25.00
C GLY A 234 -6.57 -2.90 -24.75
N LEU A 235 -7.62 -3.03 -23.94
CA LEU A 235 -8.26 -4.29 -23.59
C LEU A 235 -9.79 -4.16 -23.70
N ASN A 236 -10.49 -5.28 -23.90
CA ASN A 236 -11.95 -5.31 -23.85
C ASN A 236 -12.52 -5.06 -22.44
N VAL A 237 -11.78 -5.41 -21.39
CA VAL A 237 -12.07 -5.12 -19.98
C VAL A 237 -10.76 -4.95 -19.21
N ILE A 238 -10.79 -4.19 -18.11
CA ILE A 238 -9.64 -4.10 -17.22
C ILE A 238 -9.38 -5.46 -16.54
N PRO A 239 -8.11 -5.90 -16.40
CA PRO A 239 -7.81 -7.13 -15.70
C PRO A 239 -8.34 -7.13 -14.26
N LYS A 240 -8.95 -8.24 -13.86
CA LYS A 240 -9.56 -8.37 -12.53
C LYS A 240 -8.50 -8.33 -11.43
N ARG A 241 -8.96 -8.06 -10.20
CA ARG A 241 -8.12 -7.99 -9.00
C ARG A 241 -7.10 -9.12 -8.89
N SER A 242 -7.50 -10.37 -9.15
CA SER A 242 -6.62 -11.54 -9.04
C SER A 242 -5.40 -11.41 -9.96
N PHE A 243 -5.63 -11.08 -11.23
CA PHE A 243 -4.57 -10.88 -12.21
C PHE A 243 -3.65 -9.72 -11.78
N LEU A 244 -4.18 -8.54 -11.48
CA LEU A 244 -3.37 -7.36 -11.13
C LEU A 244 -2.53 -7.59 -9.87
N THR A 245 -3.07 -8.34 -8.89
CA THR A 245 -2.37 -8.65 -7.64
C THR A 245 -1.26 -9.69 -7.84
N GLU A 246 -1.44 -10.63 -8.76
CA GLU A 246 -0.46 -11.68 -9.06
C GLU A 246 0.61 -11.20 -10.04
N TYR A 247 0.26 -10.30 -10.96
CA TYR A 247 1.16 -9.81 -12.01
C TYR A 247 2.49 -9.30 -11.43
N SER A 248 2.43 -8.48 -10.39
CA SER A 248 3.60 -7.98 -9.66
C SER A 248 4.51 -9.07 -9.06
N CYS A 249 3.98 -10.26 -8.73
CA CYS A 249 4.82 -11.40 -8.30
C CYS A 249 5.60 -12.05 -9.43
N ARG A 250 5.12 -11.91 -10.67
CA ARG A 250 5.68 -12.56 -11.85
C ARG A 250 6.81 -11.75 -12.49
N VAL A 251 7.01 -10.51 -12.04
CA VAL A 251 8.07 -9.62 -12.52
C VAL A 251 9.37 -9.97 -11.80
N ASP A 252 10.43 -10.27 -12.57
CA ASP A 252 11.76 -10.44 -12.02
C ASP A 252 12.24 -9.10 -11.42
N PRO A 253 12.68 -9.04 -10.15
CA PRO A 253 13.13 -7.81 -9.51
C PRO A 253 14.27 -7.10 -10.25
N ARG A 254 15.08 -7.84 -11.01
CA ARG A 254 16.16 -7.29 -11.85
C ARG A 254 15.63 -6.44 -13.01
N SER A 255 14.34 -6.57 -13.34
CA SER A 255 13.67 -5.79 -14.37
C SER A 255 13.44 -4.34 -13.96
N TYR A 256 13.25 -4.05 -12.66
CA TYR A 256 12.90 -2.69 -12.21
C TYR A 256 13.99 -1.65 -12.45
N PRO A 257 15.28 -1.91 -12.16
CA PRO A 257 16.34 -0.96 -12.50
C PRO A 257 16.39 -0.64 -14.00
N GLU A 258 16.24 -1.65 -14.86
CA GLU A 258 16.25 -1.46 -16.32
C GLU A 258 14.98 -0.73 -16.80
N LEU A 259 13.83 -1.01 -16.19
CA LEU A 259 12.58 -0.31 -16.48
C LEU A 259 12.63 1.16 -16.04
N SER A 260 13.11 1.44 -14.82
CA SER A 260 13.37 2.79 -14.32
C SER A 260 14.29 3.56 -15.26
N LYS A 261 15.37 2.91 -15.70
CA LYS A 261 16.31 3.42 -16.69
C LYS A 261 15.62 3.78 -18.01
N ARG A 262 14.92 2.85 -18.66
CA ARG A 262 14.27 3.13 -19.95
C ARG A 262 13.16 4.16 -19.83
N TRP A 263 12.40 4.14 -18.73
CA TRP A 263 11.38 5.14 -18.45
C TRP A 263 11.98 6.54 -18.31
N PHE A 264 13.09 6.68 -17.60
CA PHE A 264 13.76 7.98 -17.45
C PHE A 264 14.19 8.56 -18.80
N ASP A 265 14.77 7.76 -19.71
CA ASP A 265 15.08 8.22 -21.07
C ASP A 265 13.84 8.63 -21.85
N ALA A 266 12.78 7.83 -21.74
CA ALA A 266 11.52 8.11 -22.41
C ALA A 266 10.89 9.42 -21.90
N ALA A 267 10.89 9.65 -20.59
CA ALA A 267 10.40 10.89 -19.99
C ALA A 267 11.22 12.11 -20.44
N ARG A 268 12.55 12.01 -20.53
CA ARG A 268 13.40 13.08 -21.10
C ARG A 268 13.04 13.39 -22.55
N LYS A 269 12.79 12.36 -23.38
CA LYS A 269 12.35 12.55 -24.77
C LYS A 269 10.98 13.24 -24.88
N LEU A 270 10.14 13.14 -23.84
CA LEU A 270 8.87 13.87 -23.76
C LEU A 270 9.02 15.33 -23.32
N GLY A 271 10.24 15.77 -22.98
CA GLY A 271 10.53 17.13 -22.56
C GLY A 271 10.74 17.30 -21.05
N LEU A 272 10.76 16.21 -20.27
CA LEU A 272 11.12 16.31 -18.85
C LEU A 272 12.59 16.73 -18.74
N GLY A 273 12.86 17.76 -17.96
CA GLY A 273 14.22 18.26 -17.78
C GLY A 273 15.10 17.28 -17.00
N THR A 274 16.29 17.74 -16.64
CA THR A 274 17.28 16.91 -15.95
C THR A 274 18.04 17.81 -14.99
N GLY A 275 17.66 17.74 -13.72
CA GLY A 275 18.32 18.49 -12.68
C GLY A 275 19.69 17.91 -12.33
N SER A 276 20.42 18.66 -11.52
CA SER A 276 21.74 18.29 -11.03
C SER A 276 21.75 18.04 -9.51
N SER A 277 20.69 18.46 -8.83
CA SER A 277 20.57 18.45 -7.38
C SER A 277 19.48 17.50 -6.90
N PHE A 278 19.87 16.53 -6.05
CA PHE A 278 18.98 15.45 -5.62
C PHE A 278 18.79 15.42 -4.11
N ASP A 279 17.53 15.29 -3.71
CA ASP A 279 17.14 15.00 -2.34
C ASP A 279 16.95 13.48 -2.20
N LEU A 280 17.70 12.86 -1.29
CA LEU A 280 17.65 11.41 -1.05
C LEU A 280 16.99 11.13 0.30
N ASP A 281 16.13 10.10 0.33
CA ASP A 281 15.48 9.68 1.56
C ASP A 281 15.15 8.18 1.59
N PHE A 282 14.96 7.66 2.80
CA PHE A 282 14.37 6.35 3.03
C PHE A 282 12.92 6.50 3.45
N HIS A 283 12.01 6.06 2.59
CA HIS A 283 10.61 5.94 2.95
C HIS A 283 10.31 4.56 3.52
N THR A 284 9.66 4.51 4.68
CA THR A 284 9.17 3.24 5.23
C THR A 284 7.72 3.04 4.86
N ILE A 285 7.47 2.05 4.02
CA ILE A 285 6.15 1.65 3.58
C ILE A 285 5.56 0.67 4.63
N PRO A 286 4.43 1.00 5.29
CA PRO A 286 4.00 0.35 6.55
C PRO A 286 3.29 -0.99 6.35
N PHE A 287 3.91 -2.09 6.78
CA PHE A 287 3.33 -3.43 6.68
C PHE A 287 2.43 -3.78 7.88
N HIS A 288 1.23 -4.27 7.58
CA HIS A 288 0.19 -4.56 8.59
C HIS A 288 -0.07 -6.06 8.84
N GLY A 289 0.64 -6.95 8.14
CA GLY A 289 0.49 -8.41 8.35
C GLY A 289 1.42 -8.98 9.42
N ALA A 290 1.25 -10.26 9.71
CA ALA A 290 2.01 -10.97 10.75
C ALA A 290 3.37 -11.53 10.27
N ASP A 291 3.68 -11.44 8.97
CA ASP A 291 4.84 -12.08 8.33
C ASP A 291 6.16 -11.86 9.10
N ALA A 292 6.80 -12.95 9.49
CA ALA A 292 8.00 -12.96 10.33
C ALA A 292 9.25 -12.41 9.62
N LEU A 293 9.28 -12.44 8.28
CA LEU A 293 10.45 -12.02 7.49
C LEU A 293 10.51 -10.50 7.26
N VAL A 294 9.43 -9.78 7.57
CA VAL A 294 9.38 -8.32 7.36
C VAL A 294 10.01 -7.57 8.54
N GLU A 295 11.04 -6.78 8.24
CA GLU A 295 11.80 -6.01 9.21
C GLU A 295 11.01 -4.82 9.80
N LYS A 296 11.42 -4.38 11.01
CA LYS A 296 10.85 -3.21 11.68
C LYS A 296 11.64 -1.93 11.37
N HIS A 297 11.03 -1.05 10.61
CA HIS A 297 11.57 0.28 10.29
C HIS A 297 10.76 1.38 11.00
N TYR A 298 11.34 2.57 11.08
CA TYR A 298 10.70 3.72 11.73
C TYR A 298 9.76 4.41 10.76
N VAL A 299 8.49 4.58 11.16
CA VAL A 299 7.47 5.25 10.33
C VAL A 299 7.21 6.62 10.91
N SER A 300 7.64 7.66 10.17
CA SER A 300 7.57 9.07 10.56
C SER A 300 6.15 9.50 10.90
N LYS A 301 5.17 9.25 10.00
CA LYS A 301 3.75 9.60 10.19
C LYS A 301 3.11 9.05 11.47
N ARG A 302 3.65 7.96 12.05
CA ARG A 302 3.09 7.29 13.24
C ARG A 302 4.01 7.35 14.46
N SER A 303 5.14 8.04 14.34
CA SER A 303 6.19 8.15 15.36
C SER A 303 6.55 6.83 16.04
N ARG A 304 6.54 5.71 15.30
CA ARG A 304 6.73 4.37 15.85
C ARG A 304 7.52 3.46 14.93
N ARG A 305 8.23 2.49 15.51
CA ARG A 305 8.82 1.38 14.76
C ARG A 305 7.75 0.32 14.50
N GLN A 306 7.52 -0.02 13.23
CA GLN A 306 6.59 -1.07 12.84
C GLN A 306 7.18 -1.87 11.69
N LYS A 307 6.61 -3.07 11.45
CA LYS A 307 7.00 -3.85 10.27
C LYS A 307 6.74 -3.01 9.02
N GLY A 308 7.66 -3.03 8.08
CA GLY A 308 7.56 -2.25 6.85
C GLY A 308 8.61 -2.65 5.83
N ILE A 309 8.49 -2.10 4.64
CA ILE A 309 9.48 -2.25 3.58
C ILE A 309 10.15 -0.89 3.43
N LEU A 310 11.48 -0.90 3.40
CA LEU A 310 12.26 0.32 3.27
C LEU A 310 12.55 0.58 1.79
N ALA A 311 12.09 1.72 1.29
CA ALA A 311 12.34 2.18 -0.07
C ALA A 311 13.32 3.34 -0.05
N PHE A 312 14.39 3.25 -0.83
CA PHE A 312 15.24 4.39 -1.15
C PHE A 312 14.59 5.18 -2.29
N LEU A 313 14.52 6.49 -2.14
CA LEU A 313 13.96 7.40 -3.12
C LEU A 313 14.97 8.50 -3.42
N ALA A 314 15.19 8.78 -4.71
CA ALA A 314 15.88 9.98 -5.16
C ALA A 314 14.89 10.89 -5.89
N HIS A 315 14.82 12.13 -5.41
CA HIS A 315 13.97 13.17 -5.95
C HIS A 315 14.83 14.26 -6.58
N ASP A 316 14.57 14.56 -7.85
CA ASP A 316 15.15 15.70 -8.54
C ASP A 316 14.51 16.98 -7.99
N SER A 317 15.31 17.82 -7.34
CA SER A 317 14.82 19.02 -6.68
C SER A 317 14.45 20.16 -7.64
N GLU A 318 15.05 20.15 -8.83
CA GLU A 318 14.84 21.16 -9.86
C GLU A 318 13.56 20.81 -10.64
N GLU A 319 13.49 19.57 -11.14
CA GLU A 319 12.39 19.06 -11.95
C GLU A 319 11.19 18.57 -11.12
N ARG A 320 11.38 18.39 -9.81
CA ARG A 320 10.35 17.94 -8.84
C ARG A 320 9.72 16.60 -9.19
N VAL A 321 10.57 15.67 -9.57
CA VAL A 321 10.19 14.31 -9.94
C VAL A 321 11.02 13.29 -9.18
N PHE A 322 10.42 12.15 -8.89
CA PHE A 322 11.22 10.97 -8.56
C PHE A 322 11.99 10.54 -9.81
N CYS A 323 13.30 10.33 -9.66
CA CYS A 323 14.17 9.87 -10.74
C CYS A 323 14.76 8.47 -10.49
N TYR A 324 14.69 8.00 -9.24
CA TYR A 324 15.14 6.67 -8.85
C TYR A 324 14.38 6.17 -7.62
N ALA A 325 14.05 4.89 -7.59
CA ALA A 325 13.46 4.23 -6.43
C ALA A 325 13.90 2.78 -6.34
N ASN A 326 14.15 2.29 -5.12
CA ASN A 326 14.49 0.90 -4.86
C ASN A 326 13.87 0.41 -3.55
N GLY A 327 12.97 -0.58 -3.64
CA GLY A 327 12.28 -1.19 -2.50
C GLY A 327 12.84 -2.53 -2.04
N THR A 328 13.86 -3.09 -2.72
CA THR A 328 14.47 -4.39 -2.40
C THR A 328 15.72 -4.28 -1.53
N LEU A 329 15.73 -3.31 -0.62
CA LEU A 329 16.89 -3.05 0.22
C LEU A 329 16.88 -3.93 1.46
N ARG A 330 17.94 -4.75 1.58
CA ARG A 330 18.29 -5.40 2.84
C ARG A 330 19.03 -4.42 3.73
N LYS A 331 18.88 -4.58 5.05
CA LYS A 331 19.52 -3.74 6.06
C LYS A 331 21.04 -3.57 5.87
N GLU A 332 21.71 -4.63 5.40
CA GLU A 332 23.16 -4.67 5.17
C GLU A 332 23.61 -3.78 3.99
N ASN A 333 22.78 -3.64 2.96
CA ASN A 333 23.14 -2.93 1.73
C ASN A 333 22.61 -1.49 1.70
N ARG A 334 21.74 -1.14 2.64
CA ARG A 334 21.02 0.12 2.66
C ARG A 334 21.95 1.33 2.59
N ASP A 335 23.01 1.33 3.40
CA ASP A 335 23.85 2.51 3.56
C ASP A 335 24.73 2.76 2.31
N ALA A 336 24.91 1.75 1.45
CA ALA A 336 25.63 1.84 0.17
C ALA A 336 24.73 2.28 -1.00
N GLU A 337 23.41 2.38 -0.81
CA GLU A 337 22.47 2.71 -1.89
C GLU A 337 22.71 4.09 -2.49
N VAL A 338 23.23 5.04 -1.70
CA VAL A 338 23.64 6.37 -2.18
C VAL A 338 24.70 6.29 -3.29
N ILE A 339 25.62 5.32 -3.19
CA ILE A 339 26.65 5.09 -4.20
C ILE A 339 26.03 4.50 -5.46
N ARG A 340 25.13 3.51 -5.31
CA ARG A 340 24.41 2.90 -6.44
C ARG A 340 23.60 3.92 -7.22
N PHE A 341 22.94 4.85 -6.51
CA PHE A 341 22.24 5.96 -7.15
C PHE A 341 23.20 6.87 -7.94
N ALA A 342 24.35 7.23 -7.37
CA ALA A 342 25.35 8.05 -8.07
C ALA A 342 25.89 7.36 -9.33
N GLU A 343 26.15 6.05 -9.26
CA GLU A 343 26.56 5.25 -10.41
C GLU A 343 25.46 5.14 -11.47
N PHE A 344 24.22 4.87 -11.05
CA PHE A 344 23.05 4.89 -11.92
C PHE A 344 22.98 6.22 -12.67
N TRP A 345 23.06 7.35 -11.95
CA TRP A 345 22.99 8.68 -12.55
C TRP A 345 24.10 8.92 -13.57
N ARG A 346 25.34 8.54 -13.24
CA ARG A 346 26.49 8.66 -14.15
C ARG A 346 26.33 7.82 -15.41
N GLN A 347 25.84 6.58 -15.29
CA GLN A 347 25.57 5.74 -16.45
C GLN A 347 24.53 6.36 -17.38
N ARG A 348 23.65 7.22 -16.85
CA ARG A 348 22.53 7.81 -17.60
C ARG A 348 22.81 9.16 -18.22
N THR A 349 23.53 10.01 -17.52
CA THR A 349 23.79 11.38 -17.95
C THR A 349 25.22 11.58 -18.42
N GLY A 350 26.10 10.61 -18.17
CA GLY A 350 27.54 10.69 -18.45
C GLY A 350 28.35 11.35 -17.34
N HIS A 351 27.69 11.99 -16.37
CA HIS A 351 28.33 12.70 -15.27
C HIS A 351 27.68 12.33 -13.93
N PHE A 352 28.42 12.48 -12.83
CA PHE A 352 27.86 12.27 -11.50
C PHE A 352 26.82 13.34 -11.14
N PRO A 353 25.99 13.10 -10.10
CA PRO A 353 25.12 14.13 -9.54
C PRO A 353 25.89 15.40 -9.17
N GLY A 354 25.31 16.56 -9.44
CA GLY A 354 25.90 17.86 -9.11
C GLY A 354 25.88 18.15 -7.61
N GLU A 355 24.85 17.71 -6.90
CA GLU A 355 24.84 17.66 -5.43
C GLU A 355 23.83 16.64 -4.88
N LEU A 356 24.12 16.09 -3.70
CA LEU A 356 23.24 15.18 -2.95
C LEU A 356 22.90 15.75 -1.58
N ILE A 357 21.61 15.80 -1.22
CA ILE A 357 21.15 16.30 0.07
C ILE A 357 20.35 15.21 0.78
N PHE A 358 20.73 14.88 2.01
CA PHE A 358 20.11 13.77 2.75
C PHE A 358 20.21 13.88 4.29
N ASP A 359 19.50 13.00 5.02
CA ASP A 359 19.58 12.94 6.49
C ASP A 359 20.78 12.10 6.95
N SER A 360 21.22 12.38 8.18
CA SER A 360 22.25 11.71 8.97
C SER A 360 22.12 10.18 9.12
N LYS A 361 20.99 9.60 8.72
CA LYS A 361 20.74 8.15 8.78
C LYS A 361 20.76 7.47 7.42
N LEU A 362 20.89 8.24 6.33
CA LEU A 362 20.88 7.69 4.97
C LEU A 362 22.12 6.83 4.71
N THR A 363 23.28 7.27 5.18
CA THR A 363 24.55 6.57 4.92
C THR A 363 25.54 6.73 6.07
N THR A 364 26.74 6.14 5.90
CA THR A 364 27.83 6.13 6.87
C THR A 364 28.97 7.06 6.46
N TYR A 365 29.83 7.44 7.40
CA TYR A 365 31.00 8.29 7.11
C TYR A 365 31.98 7.69 6.08
N PRO A 366 32.23 6.35 6.05
CA PRO A 366 33.00 5.74 4.97
C PRO A 366 32.41 6.00 3.57
N HIS A 367 31.11 5.85 3.39
CA HIS A 367 30.47 6.15 2.10
C HIS A 367 30.45 7.66 1.79
N LEU A 368 30.41 8.54 2.80
CA LEU A 368 30.65 9.98 2.57
C LEU A 368 32.06 10.25 2.05
N SER A 369 33.05 9.50 2.56
CA SER A 369 34.44 9.58 2.08
C SER A 369 34.53 9.13 0.62
N GLU A 370 33.82 8.06 0.28
CA GLU A 370 33.71 7.54 -1.08
C GLU A 370 33.05 8.56 -2.04
N LEU A 371 31.95 9.19 -1.65
CA LEU A 371 31.31 10.28 -2.41
C LEU A 371 32.29 11.45 -2.64
N THR A 372 33.08 11.82 -1.63
CA THR A 372 34.14 12.82 -1.79
C THR A 372 35.21 12.35 -2.79
N GLY A 373 35.64 11.10 -2.74
CA GLY A 373 36.57 10.51 -3.70
C GLY A 373 36.03 10.50 -5.14
N MET A 374 34.71 10.34 -5.30
CA MET A 374 34.01 10.45 -6.59
C MET A 374 33.82 11.90 -7.05
N GLY A 375 34.17 12.90 -6.22
CA GLY A 375 33.99 14.31 -6.52
C GLY A 375 32.54 14.79 -6.43
N ILE A 376 31.68 14.07 -5.69
CA ILE A 376 30.25 14.37 -5.58
C ILE A 376 30.01 15.29 -4.37
N PRO A 377 29.52 16.52 -4.58
CA PRO A 377 29.15 17.41 -3.50
C PRO A 377 27.96 16.86 -2.70
N PHE A 378 28.01 16.93 -1.37
CA PHE A 378 26.86 16.55 -0.55
C PHE A 378 26.60 17.48 0.63
N VAL A 379 25.38 17.51 1.15
CA VAL A 379 24.99 18.17 2.40
C VAL A 379 24.14 17.21 3.23
N THR A 380 24.57 16.90 4.46
CA THR A 380 23.82 16.02 5.37
C THR A 380 23.85 16.52 6.80
N LEU A 381 22.88 16.07 7.61
CA LEU A 381 22.92 16.27 9.05
C LEU A 381 24.02 15.43 9.72
N ARG A 382 24.58 15.97 10.80
CA ARG A 382 25.41 15.26 11.77
C ARG A 382 24.59 14.99 13.02
N ARG A 383 24.63 13.76 13.52
CA ARG A 383 23.95 13.41 14.78
C ARG A 383 24.59 14.15 15.96
N ARG A 384 23.74 14.69 16.83
CA ARG A 384 24.13 15.41 18.05
C ARG A 384 24.58 14.42 19.12
N SER A 385 25.54 14.82 19.93
CA SER A 385 25.90 14.15 21.18
C SER A 385 25.85 15.16 22.32
N ALA A 386 25.56 14.71 23.54
CA ALA A 386 25.50 15.59 24.71
C ALA A 386 26.82 16.38 24.89
N LYS A 387 27.95 15.72 24.70
CA LYS A 387 29.28 16.36 24.73
C LYS A 387 29.40 17.49 23.70
N MET A 388 28.96 17.24 22.47
CA MET A 388 29.02 18.25 21.40
C MET A 388 28.08 19.43 21.65
N LEU A 389 26.89 19.16 22.20
CA LEU A 389 25.96 20.23 22.56
C LEU A 389 26.51 21.08 23.71
N ALA A 390 27.14 20.47 24.71
CA ALA A 390 27.81 21.19 25.80
C ALA A 390 28.98 22.05 25.27
N GLU A 391 29.80 21.51 24.37
CA GLU A 391 30.88 22.26 23.71
C GLU A 391 30.33 23.47 22.94
N ILE A 392 29.28 23.28 22.13
CA ILE A 392 28.63 24.37 21.37
C ILE A 392 28.01 25.42 22.30
N ALA A 393 27.40 25.00 23.41
CA ALA A 393 26.82 25.92 24.39
C ALA A 393 27.89 26.76 25.10
N SER A 394 29.12 26.24 25.23
CA SER A 394 30.25 26.96 25.81
C SER A 394 30.97 27.91 24.85
N GLU A 395 30.55 27.98 23.58
CA GLU A 395 31.17 28.85 22.59
C GLU A 395 30.91 30.34 22.88
N PRO A 396 31.94 31.20 22.82
CA PRO A 396 31.77 32.63 23.00
C PRO A 396 30.78 33.24 22.00
N PRO A 397 29.98 34.26 22.39
CA PRO A 397 29.04 34.93 21.48
C PRO A 397 29.69 35.47 20.20
N GLY A 398 30.94 35.93 20.27
CA GLY A 398 31.69 36.45 19.11
C GLY A 398 32.04 35.40 18.05
N THR A 399 31.99 34.11 18.38
CA THR A 399 32.19 33.01 17.42
C THR A 399 31.01 32.88 16.45
N TRP A 400 29.82 33.25 16.89
CA TRP A 400 28.60 33.14 16.10
C TRP A 400 28.49 34.28 15.11
N ARG A 401 28.33 33.95 13.83
CA ARG A 401 27.99 34.94 12.81
C ARG A 401 26.51 34.83 12.46
N ARG A 402 25.83 35.96 12.29
CA ARG A 402 24.47 35.97 11.75
C ARG A 402 24.53 35.90 10.22
N ILE A 403 23.66 35.10 9.63
CA ILE A 403 23.46 35.07 8.18
C ILE A 403 22.01 35.41 7.86
N GLU A 404 21.73 35.79 6.61
CA GLU A 404 20.37 36.02 6.13
C GLU A 404 20.01 34.98 5.07
N LEU A 405 18.88 34.30 5.25
CA LEU A 405 18.36 33.29 4.32
C LEU A 405 17.22 33.87 3.50
N SER A 406 17.25 33.65 2.19
CA SER A 406 16.11 33.91 1.28
C SER A 406 15.14 32.73 1.29
N ASN A 407 13.86 33.00 1.02
CA ASN A 407 12.82 31.97 0.80
C ASN A 407 12.56 31.04 2.01
N VAL A 408 12.76 31.55 3.23
CA VAL A 408 12.37 30.89 4.48
C VAL A 408 11.35 31.77 5.21
N ALA A 409 10.50 31.17 6.05
CA ALA A 409 9.55 31.91 6.87
C ALA A 409 10.27 33.03 7.67
N ARG A 410 9.59 34.18 7.83
CA ARG A 410 10.17 35.40 8.44
C ARG A 410 10.83 35.15 9.80
N ALA A 411 10.26 34.23 10.60
CA ALA A 411 10.79 33.85 11.92
C ALA A 411 12.18 33.19 11.88
N TYR A 412 12.59 32.60 10.75
CA TYR A 412 13.85 31.84 10.62
C TYR A 412 14.80 32.47 9.60
N ARG A 413 14.55 33.72 9.21
CA ARG A 413 15.30 34.42 8.16
C ARG A 413 16.75 34.70 8.55
N THR A 414 17.05 34.86 9.85
CA THR A 414 18.38 35.31 10.31
C THR A 414 19.02 34.39 11.36
N PRO A 415 19.32 33.13 11.03
CA PRO A 415 19.95 32.22 11.97
C PRO A 415 21.41 32.62 12.26
N ARG A 416 21.92 32.14 13.40
CA ARG A 416 23.34 32.26 13.77
C ARG A 416 24.08 30.98 13.40
N ILE A 417 25.30 31.11 12.89
CA ILE A 417 26.11 29.95 12.52
C ILE A 417 27.53 29.99 13.08
N ILE A 418 28.10 28.80 13.25
CA ILE A 418 29.53 28.55 13.42
C ILE A 418 29.97 27.65 12.26
N ASP A 419 31.00 28.04 11.52
CA ASP A 419 31.48 27.36 10.32
C ASP A 419 32.95 26.94 10.52
N ARG A 420 33.20 25.63 10.58
CA ARG A 420 34.51 25.06 10.96
C ARG A 420 34.83 23.81 10.15
N LYS A 421 36.11 23.46 10.09
CA LYS A 421 36.56 22.15 9.61
C LYS A 421 36.71 21.20 10.80
N VAL A 422 36.23 19.98 10.64
CA VAL A 422 36.31 18.92 11.66
C VAL A 422 36.81 17.64 11.01
N THR A 423 37.32 16.71 11.82
CA THR A 423 37.64 15.35 11.41
C THR A 423 36.56 14.40 11.93
N LEU A 424 36.20 13.40 11.13
CA LEU A 424 35.24 12.37 11.51
C LEU A 424 35.88 11.00 11.40
N LYS A 425 35.60 10.11 12.36
CA LYS A 425 36.09 8.73 12.32
C LYS A 425 35.48 8.02 11.10
N GLY A 426 36.34 7.47 10.24
CA GLY A 426 35.92 6.77 9.02
C GLY A 426 35.62 7.69 7.84
N TYR A 427 35.96 8.98 7.92
CA TYR A 427 35.99 9.89 6.78
C TYR A 427 37.43 10.35 6.57
N GLU A 428 37.94 10.27 5.34
CA GLU A 428 39.31 10.66 5.03
C GLU A 428 39.40 12.18 4.81
N GLY A 429 40.30 12.82 5.58
CA GLY A 429 40.53 14.26 5.50
C GLY A 429 39.54 15.11 6.31
N PRO A 430 39.62 16.45 6.17
CA PRO A 430 38.71 17.35 6.85
C PRO A 430 37.35 17.39 6.17
N ILE A 431 36.28 17.51 6.95
CA ILE A 431 34.94 17.82 6.50
C ILE A 431 34.50 19.17 7.08
N ARG A 432 33.69 19.93 6.35
CA ARG A 432 33.15 21.19 6.85
C ARG A 432 31.91 20.91 7.69
N GLN A 433 31.83 21.52 8.87
CA GLN A 433 30.66 21.54 9.73
C GLN A 433 30.12 22.97 9.84
N ILE A 434 28.81 23.11 9.64
CA ILE A 434 28.07 24.34 9.91
C ILE A 434 27.08 24.05 11.03
N THR A 435 27.36 24.59 12.22
CA THR A 435 26.43 24.60 13.35
C THR A 435 25.48 25.78 13.19
N ILE A 436 24.18 25.57 13.34
CA ILE A 436 23.14 26.56 13.09
C ILE A 436 22.24 26.65 14.31
N ALA A 437 22.12 27.84 14.88
CA ALA A 437 21.16 28.17 15.93
C ALA A 437 20.03 29.04 15.36
N ASP A 438 18.88 29.05 16.05
CA ASP A 438 17.70 29.86 15.73
C ASP A 438 17.03 29.54 14.38
N LEU A 439 17.20 28.31 13.88
CA LEU A 439 16.51 27.78 12.68
C LEU A 439 15.25 26.99 13.07
N GLY A 440 14.51 27.45 14.09
CA GLY A 440 13.24 26.85 14.50
C GLY A 440 13.30 25.57 15.37
N HIS A 441 14.50 25.18 15.81
CA HIS A 441 14.70 24.09 16.77
C HIS A 441 15.31 24.64 18.07
N GLU A 442 14.94 24.06 19.21
CA GLU A 442 15.54 24.40 20.52
C GLU A 442 17.04 24.11 20.56
N GLU A 443 17.43 22.94 20.02
CA GLU A 443 18.83 22.56 19.89
C GLU A 443 19.41 22.96 18.52
N PRO A 444 20.72 23.29 18.45
CA PRO A 444 21.36 23.65 17.21
C PRO A 444 21.37 22.50 16.18
N THR A 445 21.20 22.88 14.92
CA THR A 445 21.29 21.98 13.77
C THR A 445 22.75 21.89 13.30
N LEU A 446 23.22 20.68 13.00
CA LEU A 446 24.59 20.43 12.59
C LEU A 446 24.59 19.89 11.16
N LEU A 447 25.05 20.70 10.22
CA LEU A 447 25.28 20.27 8.84
C LEU A 447 26.74 19.88 8.66
N ILE A 448 26.98 18.82 7.89
CA ILE A 448 28.30 18.44 7.41
C ILE A 448 28.28 18.33 5.88
N THR A 449 29.39 18.74 5.26
CA THR A 449 29.53 18.79 3.81
C THR A 449 31.00 18.72 3.39
N ASN A 450 31.27 18.13 2.22
CA ASN A 450 32.57 18.22 1.55
C ASN A 450 32.75 19.53 0.74
N GLN A 451 31.73 20.39 0.69
CA GLN A 451 31.77 21.67 -0.01
C GLN A 451 32.52 22.76 0.79
N MET A 452 33.83 22.83 0.60
CA MET A 452 34.72 23.72 1.36
C MET A 452 34.61 25.20 0.99
N ARG A 453 34.15 25.52 -0.23
CA ARG A 453 34.16 26.90 -0.78
C ARG A 453 32.77 27.52 -0.91
N THR A 454 31.71 26.71 -0.95
CA THR A 454 30.33 27.18 -1.10
C THR A 454 29.94 28.10 0.06
N SER A 455 29.16 29.15 -0.18
CA SER A 455 28.76 30.04 0.92
C SER A 455 27.87 29.29 1.93
N PRO A 456 28.02 29.53 3.25
CA PRO A 456 27.13 28.93 4.24
C PRO A 456 25.66 29.31 4.05
N VAL A 457 25.38 30.52 3.54
CA VAL A 457 24.02 30.94 3.19
C VAL A 457 23.41 29.96 2.19
N LYS A 458 24.13 29.65 1.10
CA LYS A 458 23.64 28.72 0.07
C LYS A 458 23.42 27.31 0.63
N LEU A 459 24.35 26.80 1.43
CA LEU A 459 24.26 25.46 2.03
C LEU A 459 23.07 25.35 3.00
N VAL A 460 22.89 26.35 3.87
CA VAL A 460 21.81 26.37 4.85
C VAL A 460 20.46 26.57 4.16
N THR A 461 20.35 27.48 3.18
CA THR A 461 19.13 27.66 2.38
C THR A 461 18.77 26.39 1.64
N ARG A 462 19.72 25.72 0.99
CA ARG A 462 19.45 24.48 0.24
C ARG A 462 18.95 23.36 1.16
N TYR A 463 19.56 23.20 2.33
CA TYR A 463 19.10 22.22 3.31
C TYR A 463 17.71 22.58 3.89
N ALA A 464 17.44 23.87 4.15
CA ALA A 464 16.12 24.31 4.59
C ALA A 464 15.03 24.07 3.53
N GLN A 465 15.37 24.23 2.24
CA GLN A 465 14.46 23.92 1.13
C GLN A 465 14.14 22.42 1.04
N ARG A 466 15.08 21.53 1.40
CA ARG A 466 14.80 20.09 1.48
C ARG A 466 13.66 19.78 2.46
N MET A 467 13.52 20.52 3.55
CA MET A 467 12.36 20.37 4.47
C MET A 467 11.02 20.76 3.82
N VAL A 468 11.03 21.68 2.85
CA VAL A 468 9.84 22.00 2.04
C VAL A 468 9.56 20.90 1.01
N ILE A 469 10.61 20.26 0.49
CA ILE A 469 10.53 19.11 -0.43
C ILE A 469 10.12 17.82 0.31
N GLU A 470 10.41 17.65 1.59
CA GLU A 470 9.86 16.56 2.42
C GLU A 470 8.32 16.57 2.38
N ASN A 471 7.69 17.75 2.33
CA ASN A 471 6.24 17.85 2.11
C ASN A 471 5.84 17.38 0.70
N GLN A 472 6.65 17.65 -0.33
CA GLN A 472 6.37 17.22 -1.72
C GLN A 472 6.56 15.71 -1.91
N ILE A 473 7.62 15.13 -1.33
CA ILE A 473 7.81 13.68 -1.26
C ILE A 473 6.65 13.05 -0.50
N ALA A 474 6.23 13.63 0.63
CA ALA A 474 5.06 13.18 1.38
C ALA A 474 3.76 13.30 0.59
N ASP A 475 3.55 14.37 -0.19
CA ASP A 475 2.38 14.53 -1.06
C ASP A 475 2.38 13.53 -2.21
N GLY A 476 3.55 13.25 -2.81
CA GLY A 476 3.73 12.22 -3.82
C GLY A 476 3.40 10.84 -3.26
N ILE A 477 3.96 10.52 -2.09
CA ILE A 477 3.67 9.29 -1.32
C ILE A 477 2.17 9.16 -1.02
N ASP A 478 1.53 10.24 -0.59
CA ASP A 478 0.12 10.25 -0.16
C ASP A 478 -0.83 10.17 -1.36
N PHE A 479 -0.62 10.97 -2.41
CA PHE A 479 -1.48 10.97 -3.60
C PHE A 479 -1.33 9.69 -4.43
N PHE A 480 -0.10 9.20 -4.59
CA PHE A 480 0.14 7.94 -5.30
C PHE A 480 -0.08 6.72 -4.39
N HIS A 481 -0.49 6.92 -3.13
CA HIS A 481 -0.81 5.86 -2.19
C HIS A 481 0.33 4.85 -1.99
N MET A 482 1.58 5.32 -1.97
CA MET A 482 2.76 4.47 -1.70
C MET A 482 2.66 3.78 -0.33
N ASP A 483 1.94 4.38 0.63
CA ASP A 483 1.67 3.80 1.95
C ASP A 483 0.60 2.67 1.93
N ALA A 484 -0.17 2.56 0.83
CA ALA A 484 -1.24 1.58 0.68
C ALA A 484 -0.70 0.26 0.10
N LEU A 485 0.14 -0.43 0.88
CA LEU A 485 0.70 -1.73 0.48
C LEU A 485 -0.35 -2.66 -0.11
N SER A 486 -0.09 -3.09 -1.34
CA SER A 486 -0.83 -4.15 -1.99
C SER A 486 -0.49 -5.53 -1.39
N SER A 487 0.66 -5.68 -0.70
CA SER A 487 1.11 -6.96 -0.12
C SER A 487 2.36 -6.88 0.78
N ALA A 488 2.66 -7.96 1.51
CA ALA A 488 3.86 -8.15 2.35
C ALA A 488 5.17 -8.34 1.58
N VAL A 489 5.09 -8.63 0.29
CA VAL A 489 6.20 -9.14 -0.51
C VAL A 489 6.95 -7.97 -1.14
N ALA A 490 8.25 -7.85 -0.87
CA ALA A 490 9.12 -6.78 -1.39
C ALA A 490 9.00 -6.59 -2.92
N MET A 491 8.90 -7.68 -3.68
CA MET A 491 8.74 -7.64 -5.14
C MET A 491 7.51 -6.86 -5.62
N LYS A 492 6.45 -6.82 -4.81
CA LYS A 492 5.21 -6.08 -5.14
C LYS A 492 5.32 -4.60 -4.83
N VAL A 493 6.21 -4.23 -3.93
CA VAL A 493 6.50 -2.83 -3.60
C VAL A 493 7.24 -2.17 -4.76
N ASP A 494 8.23 -2.84 -5.35
CA ASP A 494 8.97 -2.28 -6.47
C ASP A 494 8.07 -1.92 -7.67
N MET A 495 7.06 -2.74 -7.98
CA MET A 495 6.07 -2.40 -9.00
C MET A 495 5.32 -1.11 -8.65
N ASP A 496 4.88 -0.97 -7.39
CA ASP A 496 4.16 0.23 -6.97
C ASP A 496 5.05 1.48 -6.97
N LEU A 497 6.31 1.35 -6.57
CA LEU A 497 7.34 2.40 -6.67
C LEU A 497 7.56 2.81 -8.13
N GLN A 498 7.71 1.83 -9.02
CA GLN A 498 7.89 2.07 -10.45
C GLN A 498 6.68 2.78 -11.06
N LEU A 499 5.46 2.34 -10.75
CA LEU A 499 4.25 3.01 -11.20
C LEU A 499 4.14 4.43 -10.65
N THR A 500 4.61 4.66 -9.42
CA THR A 500 4.65 6.00 -8.81
C THR A 500 5.62 6.91 -9.53
N LEU A 501 6.83 6.44 -9.83
CA LEU A 501 7.82 7.13 -10.65
C LEU A 501 7.23 7.55 -12.00
N MET A 502 6.59 6.60 -12.70
CA MET A 502 5.98 6.84 -14.00
C MET A 502 4.83 7.85 -13.93
N ALA A 503 3.91 7.66 -12.99
CA ALA A 503 2.78 8.55 -12.81
C ALA A 503 3.23 9.96 -12.41
N ASN A 504 4.18 10.09 -11.48
CA ASN A 504 4.72 11.39 -11.06
C ASN A 504 5.37 12.14 -12.24
N SER A 505 6.13 11.45 -13.08
CA SER A 505 6.71 12.04 -14.32
C SER A 505 5.63 12.55 -15.27
N LEU A 506 4.54 11.79 -15.46
CA LEU A 506 3.44 12.18 -16.35
C LEU A 506 2.62 13.36 -15.80
N TYR A 507 2.38 13.39 -14.49
CA TYR A 507 1.73 14.53 -13.83
C TYR A 507 2.58 15.80 -13.93
N ARG A 508 3.90 15.66 -13.83
CA ARG A 508 4.84 16.77 -13.98
C ARG A 508 4.77 17.36 -15.38
N LEU A 509 4.92 16.51 -16.40
CA LEU A 509 4.81 16.91 -17.81
C LEU A 509 3.45 17.55 -18.13
N LEU A 510 2.36 17.03 -17.56
CA LEU A 510 1.04 17.63 -17.70
C LEU A 510 0.99 19.04 -17.09
N GLY A 511 1.49 19.22 -15.87
CA GLY A 511 1.52 20.52 -15.20
C GLY A 511 2.37 21.55 -15.95
N GLU A 512 3.54 21.14 -16.45
CA GLU A 512 4.42 21.98 -17.26
C GLU A 512 3.78 22.41 -18.58
N ARG A 513 3.13 21.48 -19.26
CA ARG A 513 2.45 21.77 -20.52
C ARG A 513 1.27 22.73 -20.33
N VAL A 514 0.54 22.61 -19.23
CA VAL A 514 -0.61 23.48 -18.93
C VAL A 514 -0.16 24.89 -18.54
N GLY A 515 0.98 25.00 -17.86
CA GLY A 515 1.50 26.27 -17.39
C GLY A 515 0.62 26.94 -16.33
N ASN A 516 0.66 28.27 -16.24
CA ASN A 516 -0.26 29.08 -15.43
C ASN A 516 -0.25 28.74 -13.92
N GLY A 517 0.90 28.37 -13.37
CA GLY A 517 1.08 27.97 -11.98
C GLY A 517 0.97 26.46 -11.75
N TYR A 518 0.52 25.68 -12.74
CA TYR A 518 0.50 24.22 -12.67
C TYR A 518 1.91 23.61 -12.78
N GLU A 519 2.90 24.36 -13.24
CA GLU A 519 4.33 24.02 -13.19
C GLU A 519 4.83 23.94 -11.75
N MET A 520 4.08 24.39 -10.76
CA MET A 520 4.47 24.28 -9.35
C MET A 520 3.42 23.52 -8.52
N ALA A 521 2.33 23.07 -9.16
CA ALA A 521 1.21 22.42 -8.51
C ALA A 521 1.53 20.98 -8.12
N LYS A 522 0.95 20.55 -7.00
CA LYS A 522 1.02 19.16 -6.53
C LYS A 522 0.13 18.27 -7.39
N SER A 523 0.49 16.99 -7.55
CA SER A 523 -0.30 16.02 -8.33
C SER A 523 -1.77 15.95 -7.92
N ARG A 524 -2.08 16.05 -6.62
CA ARG A 524 -3.46 16.10 -6.11
C ARG A 524 -4.26 17.29 -6.66
N HIS A 525 -3.61 18.45 -6.78
CA HIS A 525 -4.23 19.67 -7.29
C HIS A 525 -4.51 19.52 -8.79
N ILE A 526 -3.50 19.05 -9.55
CA ILE A 526 -3.65 18.73 -10.98
C ILE A 526 -4.77 17.72 -11.20
N PHE A 527 -4.83 16.67 -10.37
CA PHE A 527 -5.86 15.65 -10.47
C PHE A 527 -7.26 16.24 -10.33
N ARG A 528 -7.52 16.96 -9.23
CA ARG A 528 -8.82 17.57 -8.96
C ARG A 528 -9.27 18.50 -10.09
N ASP A 529 -8.38 19.36 -10.56
CA ASP A 529 -8.76 20.43 -11.49
C ASP A 529 -8.89 19.92 -12.93
N LEU A 530 -8.03 18.98 -13.34
CA LEU A 530 -7.87 18.57 -14.73
C LEU A 530 -8.22 17.10 -14.98
N VAL A 531 -7.71 16.16 -14.18
CA VAL A 531 -7.78 14.72 -14.46
C VAL A 531 -9.10 14.08 -13.98
N ASP A 532 -9.64 14.49 -12.83
CA ASP A 532 -10.92 14.02 -12.31
C ASP A 532 -12.08 14.60 -13.14
N ALA A 533 -12.25 14.04 -14.33
CA ALA A 533 -13.10 14.55 -15.39
C ALA A 533 -13.76 13.40 -16.13
N ALA A 534 -15.09 13.40 -16.16
CA ALA A 534 -15.84 12.53 -17.05
C ALA A 534 -15.73 12.99 -18.52
N ALA A 535 -15.89 12.04 -19.44
CA ALA A 535 -15.91 12.31 -20.86
C ALA A 535 -16.89 11.39 -21.61
N ARG A 536 -17.19 11.77 -22.84
CA ARG A 536 -17.90 10.93 -23.82
C ARG A 536 -16.94 10.56 -24.93
N ILE A 537 -16.77 9.26 -25.14
CA ILE A 537 -15.88 8.72 -26.16
C ILE A 537 -16.72 8.36 -27.38
N THR A 538 -16.23 8.71 -28.57
CA THR A 538 -16.78 8.30 -29.86
C THR A 538 -15.64 7.70 -30.67
N ILE A 539 -15.72 6.41 -30.94
CA ILE A 539 -14.80 5.69 -31.82
C ILE A 539 -15.41 5.73 -33.22
N ASN A 540 -14.62 6.16 -34.19
CA ASN A 540 -14.93 6.12 -35.62
C ASN A 540 -13.93 5.15 -36.30
N ASP A 541 -14.01 5.04 -37.64
CA ASP A 541 -13.12 4.16 -38.41
C ASP A 541 -11.63 4.54 -38.28
N ASP A 542 -11.31 5.84 -38.23
CA ASP A 542 -9.91 6.31 -38.16
C ASP A 542 -9.59 7.13 -36.90
N GLU A 543 -10.59 7.56 -36.14
CA GLU A 543 -10.43 8.51 -35.03
C GLU A 543 -11.07 8.03 -33.73
N ILE A 544 -10.50 8.46 -32.60
CA ILE A 544 -11.09 8.36 -31.26
C ILE A 544 -11.28 9.77 -30.73
N LEU A 545 -12.53 10.20 -30.61
CA LEU A 545 -12.90 11.52 -30.11
C LEU A 545 -13.25 11.42 -28.62
N VAL A 546 -12.52 12.15 -27.79
CA VAL A 546 -12.77 12.24 -26.35
C VAL A 546 -13.33 13.62 -26.05
N ARG A 547 -14.65 13.68 -25.85
CA ARG A 547 -15.33 14.93 -25.52
C ARG A 547 -15.51 15.08 -24.01
N PHE A 548 -14.77 16.00 -23.42
CA PHE A 548 -14.89 16.38 -22.03
C PHE A 548 -16.21 17.09 -21.76
N HIS A 549 -16.69 16.98 -20.52
CA HIS A 549 -17.75 17.86 -20.03
C HIS A 549 -17.20 19.28 -19.83
N LYS A 550 -18.07 20.29 -19.95
CA LYS A 550 -17.69 21.68 -19.67
C LYS A 550 -17.20 21.81 -18.22
N ARG A 551 -15.97 22.28 -18.03
CA ARG A 551 -15.39 22.60 -16.72
C ARG A 551 -14.69 23.94 -16.76
N ALA A 552 -14.57 24.57 -15.58
CA ALA A 552 -13.91 25.86 -15.41
C ALA A 552 -12.45 25.88 -15.89
N HIS A 553 -11.75 24.74 -15.79
CA HIS A 553 -10.33 24.63 -16.15
C HIS A 553 -10.09 24.13 -17.59
N ASN A 554 -11.14 23.80 -18.37
CA ASN A 554 -11.00 23.41 -19.78
C ASN A 554 -10.27 24.47 -20.64
N PRO A 555 -10.49 25.78 -20.45
CA PRO A 555 -9.76 26.81 -21.19
C PRO A 555 -8.23 26.71 -21.06
N LEU A 556 -7.73 26.23 -19.91
CA LEU A 556 -6.29 26.02 -19.72
C LEU A 556 -5.76 24.88 -20.60
N LEU A 557 -6.53 23.80 -20.74
CA LEU A 557 -6.18 22.68 -21.62
C LEU A 557 -6.22 23.06 -23.10
N ILE A 558 -7.20 23.90 -23.48
CA ILE A 558 -7.27 24.47 -24.84
C ILE A 558 -6.04 25.36 -25.09
N ALA A 559 -5.73 26.29 -24.17
CA ALA A 559 -4.57 27.17 -24.30
C ALA A 559 -3.24 26.39 -24.36
N ALA A 560 -3.16 25.24 -23.70
CA ALA A 560 -2.02 24.32 -23.73
C ALA A 560 -1.95 23.42 -24.98
N GLY A 561 -2.83 23.66 -25.96
CA GLY A 561 -2.79 23.02 -27.27
C GLY A 561 -3.36 21.59 -27.31
N PHE A 562 -4.13 21.16 -26.30
CA PHE A 562 -4.69 19.80 -26.29
C PHE A 562 -5.82 19.60 -27.30
N ALA A 563 -6.51 20.66 -27.74
CA ALA A 563 -7.63 20.55 -28.67
C ALA A 563 -7.19 20.37 -30.13
N GLU A 564 -6.01 20.87 -30.46
CA GLU A 564 -5.39 20.85 -31.79
C GLU A 564 -4.56 19.58 -32.01
N GLU A 565 -4.19 18.91 -30.93
CA GLU A 565 -3.30 17.75 -30.96
C GLU A 565 -3.98 16.54 -31.59
N LYS A 566 -3.29 15.92 -32.55
CA LYS A 566 -3.68 14.68 -33.20
C LYS A 566 -2.58 13.66 -33.00
N VAL A 567 -2.88 12.60 -32.25
CA VAL A 567 -1.88 11.56 -31.93
C VAL A 567 -2.40 10.19 -32.34
N PRO A 568 -1.73 9.46 -33.24
CA PRO A 568 -2.06 8.06 -33.49
C PRO A 568 -1.73 7.23 -32.25
N VAL A 569 -2.65 6.38 -31.81
CA VAL A 569 -2.45 5.52 -30.64
C VAL A 569 -2.10 4.09 -31.10
N PRO A 570 -0.85 3.63 -30.96
CA PRO A 570 -0.39 2.39 -31.58
C PRO A 570 -1.22 1.16 -31.21
N TRP A 571 -1.59 1.03 -29.93
CA TRP A 571 -2.34 -0.14 -29.44
C TRP A 571 -3.85 -0.06 -29.66
N LEU A 572 -4.35 1.04 -30.22
CA LEU A 572 -5.77 1.22 -30.58
C LEU A 572 -5.95 1.21 -32.10
N GLY A 573 -5.23 0.32 -32.77
CA GLY A 573 -5.26 0.17 -34.23
C GLY A 573 -4.69 1.37 -34.98
N GLY A 574 -3.84 2.18 -34.33
CA GLY A 574 -3.28 3.40 -34.93
C GLY A 574 -4.29 4.54 -35.12
N LYS A 575 -5.52 4.40 -34.58
CA LYS A 575 -6.54 5.46 -34.66
C LYS A 575 -6.03 6.76 -34.04
N THR A 576 -6.41 7.88 -34.65
CA THR A 576 -6.00 9.21 -34.19
C THR A 576 -6.86 9.67 -33.02
N LEU A 577 -6.24 9.90 -31.88
CA LEU A 577 -6.86 10.51 -30.71
C LEU A 577 -7.05 12.01 -30.91
N ARG A 578 -8.24 12.52 -30.58
CA ARG A 578 -8.55 13.95 -30.53
C ARG A 578 -9.35 14.28 -29.28
N LEU A 579 -8.92 15.33 -28.59
CA LEU A 579 -9.58 15.81 -27.37
C LEU A 579 -10.46 17.01 -27.69
N ILE A 580 -11.68 17.03 -27.15
CA ILE A 580 -12.68 18.06 -27.40
C ILE A 580 -13.18 18.58 -26.04
N PHE A 581 -13.17 19.89 -25.82
CA PHE A 581 -13.40 20.51 -24.51
C PHE A 581 -14.72 21.28 -24.38
#